data_AF-A0A9E3AP96-F1
#
_entry.id   AF-A0A9E3AP96-F1
#
_cell.length_a   1.000
_cell.length_b   1.000
_cell.length_c   1.000
_cell.angle_alpha   90.00
_cell.angle_beta   90.00
_cell.angle_gamma   90.00
#
_symmetry.space_group_name_H-M   'P 1'
#
loop_
_entity.id
_entity.type
_entity.pdbx_description
1 polymer ?
#
loop_
_entity_poly.entity_id
_entity_poly.type
_entity_poly.pdbx_seq_one_letter_code
_entity_poly.pdbx_strand_id
1 'polypeptide(L)'
;MSDVPQHPEPRAPITGIETLLGTYQVELRLGPHVIIADEPAEVGGQGSGPSPFDLLCGALCACTSMTLRLYANRKAWPLERVLVQVAHRRDAEAQ
;
A
#
# COMPACT_ATOMS: atom_id res chain seq x y z
N MET A 1 9.39 26.22 -12.81
CA MET A 1 8.78 25.45 -11.70
C MET A 1 7.32 25.15 -12.03
N SER A 2 7.07 24.43 -13.12
CA SER A 2 5.72 24.05 -13.56
C SER A 2 5.87 23.06 -14.72
N ASP A 3 5.93 21.76 -14.40
CA ASP A 3 5.48 20.71 -15.32
C ASP A 3 5.31 19.39 -14.55
N VAL A 4 4.54 19.42 -13.47
CA VAL A 4 3.97 18.16 -12.96
C VAL A 4 2.85 17.84 -13.93
N PRO A 5 2.91 16.72 -14.69
CA PRO A 5 1.80 16.33 -15.54
C PRO A 5 0.57 16.20 -14.64
N GLN A 6 -0.37 17.12 -14.79
CA GLN A 6 -1.67 16.97 -14.18
C GLN A 6 -2.35 15.85 -14.97
N HIS A 7 -2.65 14.72 -14.32
CA HIS A 7 -3.39 13.65 -14.96
C HIS A 7 -4.80 14.18 -15.29
N PRO A 8 -5.13 14.40 -16.58
CA PRO A 8 -6.37 15.07 -16.96
C PRO A 8 -7.59 14.14 -16.83
N GLU A 9 -7.36 12.84 -16.69
CA GLU A 9 -8.40 11.80 -16.56
C GLU A 9 -8.39 11.19 -15.15
N PRO A 10 -9.56 10.82 -14.60
CA PRO A 10 -9.64 10.14 -13.32
C PRO A 10 -8.87 8.82 -13.39
N ARG A 11 -8.08 8.55 -12.34
CA ARG A 11 -7.38 7.27 -12.21
C ARG A 11 -8.40 6.14 -12.23
N ALA A 12 -8.15 5.10 -13.03
CA ALA A 12 -9.00 3.91 -13.04
C ALA A 12 -9.21 3.41 -11.59
N PRO A 13 -10.43 2.99 -11.21
CA PRO A 13 -10.69 2.54 -9.85
C PRO A 13 -9.85 1.30 -9.54
N ILE A 14 -9.41 1.20 -8.29
CA ILE A 14 -8.90 -0.05 -7.75
C ILE A 14 -10.11 -0.93 -7.47
N THR A 15 -10.11 -2.16 -7.98
CA THR A 15 -11.17 -3.13 -7.71
C THR A 15 -10.66 -4.24 -6.80
N GLY A 16 -11.53 -4.73 -5.93
CA GLY A 16 -11.32 -5.93 -5.14
C GLY A 16 -12.46 -6.91 -5.40
N ILE A 17 -12.12 -8.16 -5.66
CA ILE A 17 -13.10 -9.24 -5.82
C ILE A 17 -12.71 -10.41 -4.93
N GLU A 18 -13.67 -10.95 -4.19
CA GLU A 18 -13.46 -12.20 -3.45
C GLU A 18 -13.14 -13.33 -4.43
N THR A 19 -12.15 -14.13 -4.08
CA THR A 19 -11.67 -15.22 -4.96
C THR A 19 -12.51 -16.49 -4.82
N LEU A 20 -13.28 -16.61 -3.74
CA LEU A 20 -13.98 -17.83 -3.32
C LEU A 20 -13.06 -19.04 -3.03
N LEU A 21 -11.73 -18.84 -3.00
CA LEU A 21 -10.74 -19.88 -2.69
C LEU A 21 -10.31 -19.88 -1.20
N GLY A 22 -10.67 -18.83 -0.46
CA GLY A 22 -10.44 -18.70 0.98
C GLY A 22 -11.37 -17.65 1.57
N THR A 23 -11.66 -17.76 2.88
CA THR A 23 -12.65 -16.93 3.58
C THR A 23 -12.45 -15.42 3.41
N TYR A 24 -11.19 -14.97 3.39
CA TYR A 24 -10.83 -13.55 3.32
C TYR A 24 -9.95 -13.21 2.11
N GLN A 25 -9.79 -14.13 1.16
CA GLN A 25 -8.90 -13.94 0.03
C GLN A 25 -9.55 -13.06 -1.05
N VAL A 26 -8.93 -11.93 -1.34
CA VAL A 26 -9.39 -10.93 -2.31
C VAL A 26 -8.32 -10.70 -3.37
N GLU A 27 -8.71 -10.71 -4.65
CA GLU A 27 -7.87 -10.25 -5.75
C GLU A 27 -8.07 -8.74 -5.95
N LEU A 28 -7.01 -7.97 -5.76
CA LEU A 28 -6.97 -6.54 -6.01
C LEU A 28 -6.39 -6.25 -7.41
N ARG A 29 -7.09 -5.43 -8.21
CA ARG A 29 -6.58 -4.93 -9.50
C ARG A 29 -6.27 -3.44 -9.40
N LEU A 30 -4.99 -3.10 -9.59
CA LEU A 30 -4.45 -1.74 -9.54
C LEU A 30 -3.88 -1.36 -10.92
N GLY A 31 -4.76 -1.04 -11.86
CA GLY A 31 -4.39 -0.87 -13.26
C GLY A 31 -3.86 -2.19 -13.86
N PRO A 32 -2.61 -2.27 -14.35
CA PRO A 32 -2.04 -3.50 -14.88
C PRO A 32 -1.56 -4.48 -13.80
N HIS A 33 -1.56 -4.08 -12.52
CA HIS A 33 -1.04 -4.91 -11.43
C HIS A 33 -2.16 -5.67 -10.72
N VAL A 34 -1.86 -6.90 -10.32
CA VAL A 34 -2.73 -7.76 -9.53
C VAL A 34 -2.02 -8.11 -8.23
N ILE A 35 -2.73 -8.01 -7.11
CA ILE A 35 -2.24 -8.37 -5.76
C ILE A 35 -3.29 -9.25 -5.11
N ILE A 36 -2.88 -10.35 -4.47
CA ILE A 36 -3.76 -11.10 -3.56
C ILE A 36 -3.62 -10.48 -2.17
N ALA A 37 -4.74 -10.11 -1.56
CA ALA A 37 -4.84 -9.73 -0.16
C ALA A 37 -5.53 -10.85 0.61
N ASP A 38 -5.04 -11.16 1.81
CA ASP A 38 -5.62 -12.21 2.63
C ASP A 38 -5.23 -11.99 4.09
N GLU A 39 -6.10 -12.43 4.99
CA GLU A 39 -5.78 -12.44 6.41
C GLU A 39 -4.92 -13.66 6.74
N PRO A 40 -4.13 -13.63 7.84
CA PRO A 40 -3.35 -14.77 8.24
C PRO A 40 -4.24 -15.87 8.84
N ALA A 41 -3.70 -17.09 8.96
CA ALA A 41 -4.47 -18.26 9.38
C ALA A 41 -5.04 -18.12 10.80
N GLU A 42 -4.37 -17.39 11.68
CA GLU A 42 -4.76 -17.18 13.08
C GLU A 42 -6.09 -16.42 13.24
N VAL A 43 -6.52 -15.69 12.20
CA VAL A 43 -7.80 -14.96 12.19
C VAL A 43 -8.75 -15.48 11.10
N GLY A 44 -8.48 -16.66 10.54
CA GLY A 44 -9.39 -17.39 9.65
C GLY A 44 -9.15 -17.21 8.14
N GLY A 45 -8.06 -16.54 7.75
CA GLY A 45 -7.64 -16.46 6.34
C GLY A 45 -6.73 -17.62 5.92
N GLN A 46 -6.14 -17.54 4.72
CA GLN A 46 -5.18 -18.54 4.24
C GLN A 46 -3.71 -18.05 4.31
N GLY A 47 -3.47 -16.79 4.69
CA GLY A 47 -2.13 -16.19 4.66
C GLY A 47 -1.52 -16.14 3.25
N SER A 48 -2.36 -16.14 2.22
CA SER A 48 -1.95 -16.25 0.81
C SER A 48 -1.46 -14.91 0.21
N GLY A 49 -1.53 -13.83 0.97
CA GLY A 49 -1.07 -12.50 0.62
C GLY A 49 -0.93 -11.62 1.85
N PRO A 50 -0.47 -10.36 1.70
CA PRO A 50 -0.48 -9.38 2.78
C PRO A 50 -1.90 -9.13 3.31
N SER A 51 -2.02 -8.91 4.61
CA SER A 51 -3.28 -8.46 5.20
C SER A 51 -3.64 -7.05 4.72
N PRO A 52 -4.91 -6.62 4.85
CA PRO A 52 -5.31 -5.25 4.58
C PRO A 52 -4.47 -4.21 5.35
N PHE A 53 -4.08 -4.51 6.59
CA PHE A 53 -3.23 -3.63 7.39
C PHE A 53 -1.78 -3.61 6.91
N ASP A 54 -1.24 -4.74 6.42
CA ASP A 54 0.09 -4.77 5.81
C ASP A 54 0.12 -3.93 4.53
N LEU A 55 -0.93 -4.02 3.70
CA LEU A 55 -1.06 -3.20 2.51
C LEU A 55 -1.13 -1.70 2.85
N LEU A 56 -1.87 -1.33 3.89
CA LEU A 56 -1.94 0.04 4.39
C LEU A 56 -0.57 0.54 4.88
N CYS A 57 0.13 -0.27 5.68
CA CYS A 57 1.47 0.06 6.17
C CYS A 57 2.46 0.20 5.01
N GLY A 58 2.40 -0.71 4.02
CA GLY A 58 3.20 -0.65 2.80
C GLY A 58 2.94 0.61 1.98
N ALA A 59 1.68 1.02 1.83
CA ALA A 59 1.31 2.27 1.15
C ALA A 59 1.90 3.50 1.86
N LEU A 60 1.88 3.53 3.21
CA LEU A 60 2.48 4.61 3.99
C LEU A 60 4.01 4.64 3.87
N CYS A 61 4.67 3.47 3.91
CA CYS A 61 6.10 3.35 3.65
C CYS A 61 6.46 3.93 2.28
N ALA A 62 5.71 3.56 1.24
CA ALA A 62 5.94 4.00 -0.13
C ALA A 62 5.75 5.52 -0.27
N CYS A 63 4.62 6.06 0.17
CA CYS A 63 4.31 7.50 0.09
C CYS A 63 5.34 8.37 0.82
N THR A 64 5.75 7.94 2.03
CA THR A 64 6.78 8.65 2.81
C THR A 64 8.12 8.63 2.09
N SER A 65 8.55 7.46 1.60
CA SER A 65 9.82 7.31 0.88
C SER A 65 9.87 8.15 -0.40
N MET A 66 8.79 8.15 -1.19
CA MET A 66 8.66 8.98 -2.39
C MET A 66 8.76 10.47 -2.06
N THR A 67 8.08 10.90 -0.99
CA THR A 67 8.09 12.31 -0.56
C THR A 67 9.48 12.76 -0.12
N LEU A 68 10.18 11.95 0.69
CA LEU A 68 11.55 12.26 1.12
C LEU A 68 12.50 12.39 -0.08
N ARG A 69 12.40 11.48 -1.05
CA ARG A 69 13.18 11.55 -2.29
C ARG A 69 12.86 12.81 -3.10
N LEU A 70 11.57 13.15 -3.24
CA LEU A 70 11.12 14.36 -3.93
C LEU A 70 11.77 15.62 -3.35
N TYR A 71 11.81 15.74 -2.02
CA TYR A 71 12.40 16.91 -1.36
C TYR A 71 13.93 16.92 -1.43
N ALA A 72 14.59 15.78 -1.28
CA ALA A 72 16.05 15.69 -1.45
C ALA A 72 16.48 16.15 -2.85
N ASN A 73 15.78 15.72 -3.89
CA ASN A 73 16.03 16.15 -5.27
C ASN A 73 15.81 17.66 -5.43
N ARG A 74 14.71 18.21 -4.91
CA ARG A 74 14.42 19.67 -4.96
C ARG A 74 15.47 20.52 -4.26
N LYS A 75 16.10 19.99 -3.20
CA LYS A 75 17.13 20.69 -2.42
C LYS A 75 18.57 20.32 -2.83
N ALA A 76 18.73 19.52 -3.89
CA ALA A 76 20.02 19.00 -4.35
C ALA A 76 20.84 18.31 -3.23
N TRP A 77 20.16 17.60 -2.32
CA TRP A 77 20.82 16.84 -1.26
C TRP A 77 21.32 15.49 -1.78
N PRO A 78 22.55 15.05 -1.43
CA PRO A 78 23.10 13.76 -1.84
C PRO A 78 22.52 12.61 -0.99
N LEU A 79 21.21 12.43 -1.03
CA LEU A 79 20.53 11.37 -0.30
C LEU A 79 20.80 10.01 -0.96
N GLU A 80 21.44 9.08 -0.26
CA GLU A 80 21.74 7.76 -0.81
C GLU A 80 20.52 6.82 -0.70
N ARG A 81 20.07 6.53 0.52
CA ARG A 81 18.99 5.56 0.79
C ARG A 81 18.04 6.04 1.89
N VAL A 82 16.78 5.63 1.78
CA VAL A 82 15.75 5.80 2.81
C VAL A 82 15.24 4.41 3.21
N LEU A 83 15.14 4.17 4.51
CA LEU A 83 14.41 3.04 5.08
C LEU A 83 13.24 3.61 5.88
N VAL A 84 12.02 3.17 5.57
CA VAL A 84 10.82 3.51 6.34
C VAL A 84 10.25 2.21 6.90
N GLN A 85 9.97 2.20 8.20
CA GLN A 85 9.30 1.10 8.88
C GLN A 85 8.02 1.64 9.49
N VAL A 86 6.89 1.01 9.15
CA VAL A 86 5.58 1.32 9.69
C VAL A 86 5.06 0.05 10.34
N ALA A 87 4.58 0.18 11.57
CA ALA A 87 3.92 -0.89 12.31
C ALA A 87 2.53 -0.41 12.73
N HIS A 88 1.57 -1.32 12.67
CA HIS A 88 0.22 -1.11 13.15
C HIS A 88 -0.02 -1.96 14.39
N ARG A 89 -0.70 -1.39 15.38
CA ARG A 89 -1.20 -2.10 16.56
C ARG A 89 -2.67 -1.75 16.72
N ARG A 90 -3.51 -2.76 16.90
CA ARG A 90 -4.87 -2.55 17.41
C ARG A 90 -4.77 -2.41 18.93
N ASP A 91 -5.27 -1.30 19.44
CA ASP A 91 -5.45 -1.14 20.88
C ASP A 91 -6.70 -1.95 21.27
N ALA A 92 -6.61 -2.77 22.32
CA ALA A 92 -7.70 -3.64 22.76
C ALA A 92 -8.88 -2.87 23.42
N GLU A 93 -8.80 -1.54 23.47
CA GLU A 93 -9.79 -0.65 24.07
C GLU A 93 -10.28 0.36 23.02
N ALA A 94 -11.07 -0.11 22.07
CA ALA A 94 -12.07 0.71 21.40
C ALA A 94 -13.33 -0.15 21.29
N GLN A 95 -14.34 0.30 22.03
CA GLN A 95 -15.58 -0.38 22.38
C GLN A 95 -16.46 -0.75 21.18
#